data_AF-A0A0D6MBE6-F1
#
_entry.id   AF-A0A0D6MBE6-F1
#
_cell.length_a   1.000
_cell.length_b   1.000
_cell.length_c   1.000
_cell.angle_alpha   90.00
_cell.angle_beta   90.00
_cell.angle_gamma   90.00
#
_symmetry.space_group_name_H-M   'P 1'
#
loop_
_entity.id
_entity.type
_entity.pdbx_description
1 polymer ?
#
loop_
_entity_poly.entity_id
_entity_poly.type
_entity_poly.pdbx_seq_one_letter_code
_entity_poly.pdbx_strand_id
1 'polypeptide(L)'
;MNRRRVDVLCLQETNKKGAKVKEIGERIKLFYNGFETRRNEVAIAVGDNIRSYVTLVMKTGCAEELKDEFYDQLANSIKSVQKDDYLVVCGDINRHVGQDRNRLERVHGGEGIGIRKFHGERLTDLVETHDLAIDSTFFAKTQSQFITYSGGERETGMNHVLVRR
;
A
#
# COMPACT_ATOMS: atom_id res chain seq x y z
N MET A 1 -26.71 5.89 11.10
CA MET A 1 -25.60 5.51 10.20
C MET A 1 -25.08 4.14 10.62
N ASN A 2 -25.26 3.10 9.80
CA ASN A 2 -24.62 1.81 10.07
C ASN A 2 -23.11 2.00 10.00
N ARG A 3 -22.41 1.79 11.12
CA ARG A 3 -20.94 1.79 11.17
C ARG A 3 -20.45 0.71 10.22
N ARG A 4 -19.75 1.10 9.16
CA ARG A 4 -19.08 0.15 8.26
C ARG A 4 -18.08 -0.64 9.10
N ARG A 5 -18.14 -1.97 9.00
CA ARG A 5 -17.15 -2.85 9.61
C ARG A 5 -15.85 -2.70 8.80
N VAL A 6 -14.79 -2.25 9.46
CA VAL A 6 -13.46 -2.11 8.87
C VAL A 6 -12.58 -3.18 9.50
N ASP A 7 -12.17 -4.17 8.70
CA ASP A 7 -11.31 -5.25 9.19
C ASP A 7 -9.82 -4.91 9.03
N VAL A 8 -9.42 -4.10 8.03
CA VAL A 8 -8.05 -3.57 7.87
C VAL A 8 -8.09 -2.07 7.68
N LEU A 9 -7.22 -1.34 8.40
CA LEU A 9 -7.01 0.09 8.27
C LEU A 9 -5.51 0.39 8.22
N CYS A 10 -5.03 0.85 7.07
CA CYS A 10 -3.64 1.26 6.87
C CYS A 10 -3.54 2.78 7.12
N LEU A 11 -2.73 3.19 8.10
CA LEU A 11 -2.51 4.56 8.55
C LEU A 11 -1.06 4.98 8.27
N GLN A 12 -0.85 6.24 7.99
CA GLN A 12 0.47 6.80 7.77
C GLN A 12 0.58 8.17 8.43
N GLU A 13 1.82 8.64 8.62
CA GLU A 13 2.15 9.89 9.32
C GLU A 13 1.61 9.93 10.76
N THR A 14 1.66 8.79 11.45
CA THR A 14 1.01 8.62 12.76
C THR A 14 1.67 9.38 13.92
N ASN A 15 2.83 10.02 13.71
CA ASN A 15 3.63 10.72 14.71
C ASN A 15 4.01 9.82 15.92
N LYS A 16 4.07 8.49 15.72
CA LYS A 16 4.41 7.49 16.75
C LYS A 16 5.82 6.96 16.56
N LYS A 17 6.63 7.01 17.62
CA LYS A 17 8.01 6.49 17.61
C LYS A 17 8.09 5.01 17.99
N GLY A 18 9.05 4.31 17.38
CA GLY A 18 9.38 2.91 17.65
C GLY A 18 8.50 1.91 16.90
N ALA A 19 8.84 0.63 17.01
CA ALA A 19 8.04 -0.49 16.50
C ALA A 19 7.32 -1.18 17.67
N LYS A 20 5.98 -1.11 17.72
CA LYS A 20 5.18 -1.83 18.73
C LYS A 20 3.84 -2.30 18.19
N VAL A 21 3.26 -3.26 18.92
CA VAL A 21 1.88 -3.70 18.77
C VAL A 21 1.09 -3.18 19.97
N LYS A 22 -0.10 -2.62 19.72
CA LYS A 22 -1.00 -2.10 20.75
C LYS A 22 -2.43 -2.56 20.47
N GLU A 23 -3.14 -2.98 21.51
CA GLU A 23 -4.57 -3.27 21.43
C GLU A 23 -5.40 -1.98 21.58
N ILE A 24 -6.38 -1.79 20.71
CA ILE A 24 -7.33 -0.67 20.75
C ILE A 24 -8.73 -1.24 20.99
N GLY A 25 -9.19 -1.14 22.24
CA GLY A 25 -10.38 -1.87 22.67
C GLY A 25 -10.16 -3.39 22.58
N GLU A 26 -11.25 -4.14 22.52
CA GLU A 26 -11.19 -5.61 22.58
C GLU A 26 -10.95 -6.29 21.22
N ARG A 27 -11.08 -5.55 20.10
CA ARG A 27 -11.24 -6.16 18.78
C ARG A 27 -10.24 -5.69 17.72
N ILE A 28 -9.32 -4.78 18.05
CA ILE A 28 -8.39 -4.20 17.08
C ILE A 28 -6.96 -4.30 17.60
N LYS A 29 -6.07 -4.86 16.78
CA LYS A 29 -4.61 -4.77 16.98
C LYS A 29 -4.02 -3.72 16.05
N LEU A 30 -3.36 -2.73 16.63
CA LEU A 30 -2.59 -1.72 15.92
C LEU A 30 -1.12 -2.13 15.93
N PHE A 31 -0.57 -2.39 14.76
CA PHE A 31 0.87 -2.51 14.55
C PHE A 31 1.37 -1.16 14.05
N TYR A 32 2.39 -0.58 14.67
CA TYR A 32 2.98 0.66 14.18
C TYR A 32 4.50 0.58 14.16
N ASN A 33 5.10 1.26 13.17
CA ASN A 33 6.53 1.31 12.97
C ASN A 33 6.96 2.75 12.63
N GLY A 34 7.71 3.35 13.55
CA GLY A 34 8.18 4.74 13.46
C GLY A 34 9.60 4.94 13.93
N PHE A 35 10.26 5.97 13.40
CA PHE A 35 11.67 6.30 13.75
C PHE A 35 11.73 7.29 14.92
N GLU A 36 12.96 7.67 15.31
CA GLU A 36 13.15 8.74 16.30
C GLU A 36 12.63 10.10 15.81
N THR A 37 12.60 10.31 14.49
CA THR A 37 11.98 11.47 13.88
C THR A 37 10.47 11.24 13.76
N ARG A 38 9.65 12.24 14.15
CA ARG A 38 8.17 12.18 14.11
C ARG A 38 7.59 12.30 12.70
N ARG A 39 8.23 11.68 11.69
CA ARG A 39 7.84 11.82 10.28
C ARG A 39 7.81 10.46 9.61
N ASN A 40 6.85 10.28 8.71
CA ASN A 40 6.74 9.12 7.82
C ASN A 40 6.53 7.78 8.56
N GLU A 41 5.77 7.78 9.67
CA GLU A 41 5.49 6.55 10.43
C GLU A 41 4.23 5.86 9.91
N VAL A 42 4.32 4.56 9.69
CA VAL A 42 3.19 3.74 9.21
C VAL A 42 2.58 2.95 10.38
N ALA A 43 1.28 2.75 10.32
CA ALA A 43 0.59 1.83 11.20
C ALA A 43 -0.48 1.05 10.44
N ILE A 44 -0.78 -0.17 10.86
CA ILE A 44 -1.90 -0.94 10.36
C ILE A 44 -2.73 -1.38 11.57
N ALA A 45 -4.01 -1.01 11.57
CA ALA A 45 -4.99 -1.51 12.51
C ALA A 45 -5.77 -2.64 11.85
N VAL A 46 -5.80 -3.80 12.50
CA VAL A 46 -6.49 -4.98 12.00
C VAL A 46 -7.48 -5.51 13.03
N GLY A 47 -8.63 -5.94 12.53
CA GLY A 47 -9.64 -6.63 13.33
C GLY A 47 -9.11 -7.97 13.84
N ASP A 48 -9.64 -8.39 14.99
CA ASP A 48 -9.15 -9.56 15.73
C ASP A 48 -9.05 -10.83 14.87
N ASN A 49 -10.05 -11.04 14.00
CA ASN A 49 -10.17 -12.21 13.13
C ASN A 49 -9.01 -12.39 12.14
N ILE A 50 -8.32 -11.29 11.78
CA ILE A 50 -7.27 -11.33 10.76
C ILE A 50 -5.90 -10.94 11.31
N ARG A 51 -5.79 -10.68 12.62
CA ARG A 51 -4.57 -10.18 13.25
C ARG A 51 -3.37 -11.13 13.12
N SER A 52 -3.62 -12.43 13.00
CA SER A 52 -2.61 -13.48 12.82
C SER A 52 -2.07 -13.57 11.40
N TYR A 53 -2.72 -12.91 10.43
CA TYR A 53 -2.33 -12.91 9.02
C TYR A 53 -1.52 -11.67 8.63
N VAL A 54 -1.26 -10.76 9.57
CA VAL A 54 -0.35 -9.63 9.34
C VAL A 54 1.08 -10.13 9.44
N THR A 55 1.69 -10.39 8.29
CA THR A 55 3.08 -10.90 8.21
C THR A 55 4.11 -9.79 8.39
N LEU A 56 3.83 -8.57 7.90
CA LEU A 56 4.84 -7.54 7.83
C LEU A 56 4.27 -6.11 7.74
N VAL A 57 4.93 -5.18 8.44
CA VAL A 57 4.68 -3.73 8.36
C VAL A 57 6.00 -3.03 8.07
N MET A 58 6.19 -2.66 6.81
CA MET A 58 7.39 -1.96 6.32
C MET A 58 7.09 -0.50 6.00
N LYS A 59 8.15 0.31 5.97
CA LYS A 59 8.11 1.67 5.43
C LYS A 59 9.30 1.90 4.51
N THR A 60 9.15 2.81 3.56
CA THR A 60 10.26 3.24 2.69
C THR A 60 10.97 4.44 3.31
N GLY A 61 12.31 4.47 3.23
CA GLY A 61 13.08 5.68 3.51
C GLY A 61 12.94 6.72 2.39
N CYS A 62 13.35 7.97 2.64
CA CYS A 62 13.45 8.99 1.59
C CYS A 62 14.68 8.80 0.68
N ALA A 63 15.75 8.17 1.19
CA ALA A 63 16.97 7.90 0.44
C ALA A 63 16.75 6.79 -0.60
N GLU A 64 17.36 6.91 -1.77
CA GLU A 64 17.16 5.97 -2.88
C GLU A 64 17.74 4.58 -2.56
N GLU A 65 18.89 4.50 -1.87
CA GLU A 65 19.49 3.22 -1.50
C GLU A 65 18.56 2.40 -0.57
N LEU A 66 17.84 3.08 0.31
CA LEU A 66 16.85 2.45 1.20
C LEU A 66 15.58 2.02 0.47
N LYS A 67 15.31 2.55 -0.73
CA LYS A 67 14.19 2.09 -1.54
C LYS A 67 14.52 0.76 -2.21
N ASP A 68 15.75 0.57 -2.66
CA ASP A 68 16.15 -0.71 -3.25
C ASP A 68 15.99 -1.86 -2.28
N GLU A 69 16.57 -1.70 -1.09
CA GLU A 69 16.45 -2.67 -0.01
C GLU A 69 14.98 -2.92 0.39
N PHE A 70 14.15 -1.87 0.40
CA PHE A 70 12.72 -2.01 0.67
C PHE A 70 12.00 -2.88 -0.39
N TYR A 71 12.25 -2.64 -1.68
CA TYR A 71 11.60 -3.42 -2.75
C TYR A 71 12.06 -4.88 -2.73
N ASP A 72 13.32 -5.14 -2.39
CA ASP A 72 13.84 -6.50 -2.22
C ASP A 72 13.20 -7.21 -1.03
N GLN A 73 13.09 -6.54 0.12
CA GLN A 73 12.39 -7.07 1.29
C GLN A 73 10.90 -7.31 0.99
N LEU A 74 10.24 -6.41 0.26
CA LEU A 74 8.87 -6.56 -0.17
C LEU A 74 8.69 -7.76 -1.10
N ALA A 75 9.54 -7.92 -2.12
CA ALA A 75 9.51 -9.06 -3.03
C ALA A 75 9.70 -10.39 -2.28
N ASN A 76 10.67 -10.45 -1.36
CA ASN A 76 10.91 -11.65 -0.53
C ASN A 76 9.72 -11.97 0.37
N SER A 77 9.07 -10.96 0.92
CA SER A 77 7.87 -11.12 1.75
C SER A 77 6.66 -11.58 0.95
N ILE A 78 6.50 -11.11 -0.29
CA ILE A 78 5.45 -11.59 -1.19
C ILE A 78 5.68 -13.07 -1.55
N LYS A 79 6.93 -13.47 -1.79
CA LYS A 79 7.33 -14.85 -2.12
C LYS A 79 7.15 -15.83 -0.95
N SER A 80 7.22 -15.37 0.29
CA SER A 80 7.10 -16.24 1.46
C SER A 80 5.64 -16.60 1.80
N VAL A 81 4.67 -15.84 1.28
CA VAL A 81 3.24 -16.14 1.44
C VAL A 81 2.84 -17.25 0.48
N GLN A 82 2.18 -18.31 0.99
CA GLN A 82 1.75 -19.46 0.19
C GLN A 82 0.84 -18.99 -0.96
N LYS A 83 0.91 -19.65 -2.11
CA LYS A 83 0.18 -19.22 -3.32
C LYS A 83 -1.34 -19.24 -3.13
N ASP A 84 -1.84 -20.18 -2.34
CA ASP A 84 -3.28 -20.35 -2.08
C ASP A 84 -3.81 -19.39 -1.01
N ASP A 85 -2.92 -18.64 -0.33
CA ASP A 85 -3.30 -17.62 0.64
C ASP A 85 -3.62 -16.28 -0.04
N TYR A 86 -4.61 -15.59 0.53
CA TYR A 86 -4.92 -14.21 0.17
C TYR A 86 -3.78 -13.26 0.54
N LEU A 87 -3.34 -12.46 -0.42
CA LEU A 87 -2.35 -11.41 -0.20
C LEU A 87 -2.89 -10.07 -0.68
N VAL A 88 -2.85 -9.08 0.22
CA VAL A 88 -3.15 -7.69 -0.07
C VAL A 88 -1.97 -6.83 0.39
N VAL A 89 -1.46 -6.00 -0.50
CA VAL A 89 -0.47 -4.96 -0.18
C VAL A 89 -1.17 -3.61 -0.30
N CYS A 90 -1.29 -2.88 0.82
CA CYS A 90 -1.90 -1.55 0.87
C CYS A 90 -0.87 -0.51 1.28
N GLY A 91 -1.04 0.72 0.79
CA GLY A 91 -0.35 1.87 1.36
C GLY A 91 -0.35 3.06 0.42
N ASP A 92 0.18 4.15 0.91
CA ASP A 92 0.65 5.23 0.05
C ASP A 92 1.91 4.80 -0.67
N ILE A 93 1.68 4.32 -1.89
CA ILE A 93 2.72 3.87 -2.78
C ILE A 93 3.23 5.09 -3.60
N ASN A 94 2.53 6.25 -3.61
CA ASN A 94 2.98 7.49 -4.25
C ASN A 94 3.59 7.30 -5.64
N ARG A 95 3.04 6.39 -6.45
CA ARG A 95 3.55 6.06 -7.79
C ARG A 95 2.50 6.35 -8.84
N HIS A 96 2.90 7.09 -9.86
CA HIS A 96 2.11 7.21 -11.08
C HIS A 96 2.42 6.02 -11.97
N VAL A 97 1.42 5.18 -12.17
CA VAL A 97 1.50 4.02 -13.08
C VAL A 97 0.92 4.33 -14.45
N GLY A 98 0.22 5.45 -14.63
CA GLY A 98 -0.35 5.87 -15.92
C GLY A 98 -1.37 4.90 -16.53
N GLN A 99 -1.90 5.24 -17.69
CA GLN A 99 -2.98 4.46 -18.34
C GLN A 99 -2.46 3.33 -19.24
N ASP A 100 -1.23 3.45 -19.74
CA ASP A 100 -0.66 2.49 -20.69
C ASP A 100 -0.51 1.11 -20.04
N ARG A 101 -1.30 0.14 -20.47
CA ARG A 101 -1.26 -1.22 -19.95
C ARG A 101 -0.71 -2.22 -20.96
N ASN A 102 -0.05 -1.78 -22.01
CA ASN A 102 0.55 -2.67 -23.00
C ASN A 102 1.48 -3.65 -22.29
N ARG A 103 1.24 -4.96 -22.47
CA ARG A 103 1.95 -6.08 -21.81
C ARG A 103 1.67 -6.26 -20.32
N LEU A 104 0.83 -5.40 -19.74
CA LEU A 104 0.43 -5.42 -18.32
C LEU A 104 -1.08 -5.61 -18.18
N GLU A 105 -1.80 -6.01 -19.23
CA GLU A 105 -3.27 -6.10 -19.26
C GLU A 105 -3.82 -7.01 -18.16
N ARG A 106 -2.98 -7.97 -17.75
CA ARG A 106 -3.20 -8.93 -16.69
C ARG A 106 -3.16 -8.34 -15.27
N VAL A 107 -2.42 -7.25 -15.06
CA VAL A 107 -2.12 -6.69 -13.73
C VAL A 107 -2.52 -5.21 -13.61
N HIS A 108 -2.86 -4.57 -14.73
CA HIS A 108 -3.18 -3.16 -14.83
C HIS A 108 -4.46 -2.96 -15.66
N GLY A 109 -5.48 -2.35 -15.05
CA GLY A 109 -6.81 -2.22 -15.65
C GLY A 109 -6.96 -1.10 -16.68
N GLY A 110 -6.00 -0.18 -16.76
CA GLY A 110 -5.98 0.91 -17.74
C GLY A 110 -6.45 2.27 -17.20
N GLU A 111 -6.99 2.29 -15.98
CA GLU A 111 -7.46 3.50 -15.30
C GLU A 111 -6.38 4.11 -14.39
N GLY A 112 -5.10 3.80 -14.63
CA GLY A 112 -3.99 4.34 -13.87
C GLY A 112 -3.72 5.81 -14.22
N ILE A 113 -3.10 6.55 -13.32
CA ILE A 113 -3.02 8.02 -13.43
C ILE A 113 -1.58 8.52 -13.51
N GLY A 114 -1.44 9.67 -14.17
CA GLY A 114 -0.17 10.33 -14.43
C GLY A 114 0.63 9.67 -15.53
N ILE A 115 1.89 10.06 -15.65
CA ILE A 115 2.83 9.44 -16.58
C ILE A 115 3.63 8.40 -15.79
N ARG A 116 3.68 7.17 -16.29
CA ARG A 116 4.58 6.15 -15.72
C ARG A 116 6.02 6.62 -15.90
N LYS A 117 6.70 6.81 -14.77
CA LYS A 117 8.13 7.14 -14.71
C LYS A 117 8.87 6.02 -14.01
N PHE A 118 10.17 6.18 -13.81
CA PHE A 118 11.05 5.19 -13.15
C PHE A 118 10.43 4.49 -11.94
N HIS A 119 9.87 5.25 -11.00
CA HIS A 119 9.29 4.63 -9.81
C HIS A 119 7.94 3.92 -10.06
N GLY A 120 7.20 4.31 -11.09
CA GLY A 120 6.00 3.62 -11.55
C GLY A 120 6.33 2.32 -12.29
N GLU A 121 7.38 2.34 -13.14
CA GLU A 121 7.92 1.15 -13.81
C GLU A 121 8.33 0.09 -12.79
N ARG A 122 9.06 0.50 -11.75
CA ARG A 122 9.48 -0.42 -10.68
C ARG A 122 8.29 -1.11 -9.99
N LEU A 123 7.19 -0.39 -9.80
CA LEU A 123 5.98 -0.97 -9.24
C LEU A 123 5.34 -1.96 -10.22
N THR A 124 5.26 -1.60 -11.51
CA THR A 124 4.71 -2.49 -12.54
C THR A 124 5.52 -3.77 -12.70
N ASP A 125 6.85 -3.69 -12.64
CA ASP A 125 7.74 -4.86 -12.68
C ASP A 125 7.51 -5.78 -11.47
N LEU A 126 7.36 -5.20 -10.28
CA LEU A 126 7.09 -5.97 -9.06
C LEU A 126 5.76 -6.74 -9.17
N VAL A 127 4.69 -6.06 -9.60
CA VAL A 127 3.36 -6.68 -9.67
C VAL A 127 3.25 -7.69 -10.80
N GLU A 128 3.90 -7.47 -11.93
CA GLU A 128 3.98 -8.44 -13.01
C GLU A 128 4.75 -9.70 -12.57
N THR A 129 5.92 -9.51 -11.94
CA THR A 129 6.78 -10.61 -11.46
C THR A 129 6.07 -11.52 -10.44
N HIS A 130 5.17 -10.96 -9.64
CA HIS A 130 4.50 -11.68 -8.55
C HIS A 130 3.00 -11.93 -8.80
N ASP A 131 2.52 -11.75 -10.04
CA ASP A 131 1.12 -11.86 -10.48
C ASP A 131 0.13 -11.15 -9.53
N LEU A 132 0.49 -9.93 -9.13
CA LEU A 132 -0.37 -9.02 -8.36
C LEU A 132 -1.10 -8.08 -9.34
N ALA A 133 -2.36 -7.77 -9.05
CA ALA A 133 -3.10 -6.73 -9.75
C ALA A 133 -3.00 -5.40 -8.99
N ILE A 134 -2.77 -4.30 -9.71
CA ILE A 134 -2.93 -2.95 -9.17
C ILE A 134 -4.44 -2.64 -9.18
N ASP A 135 -5.15 -3.12 -8.16
CA ASP A 135 -6.62 -3.14 -8.10
C ASP A 135 -7.25 -1.78 -8.42
N SER A 136 -6.66 -0.71 -7.88
CA SER A 136 -7.09 0.65 -8.14
C SER A 136 -7.13 1.04 -9.63
N THR A 137 -6.38 0.39 -10.51
CA THR A 137 -6.34 0.71 -11.96
C THR A 137 -7.44 0.02 -12.77
N PHE A 138 -8.25 -0.85 -12.15
CA PHE A 138 -9.37 -1.54 -12.81
C PHE A 138 -10.70 -0.80 -12.69
N PHE A 139 -10.73 0.29 -11.91
CA PHE A 139 -11.94 1.05 -11.66
C PHE A 139 -11.77 2.48 -12.16
N ALA A 140 -12.64 2.89 -13.08
CA ALA A 140 -12.80 4.28 -13.47
C ALA A 140 -13.25 5.08 -12.23
N LYS A 141 -12.52 6.15 -11.91
CA LYS A 141 -12.85 7.03 -10.77
C LYS A 141 -13.11 8.43 -11.26
N THR A 142 -14.05 9.11 -10.62
CA THR A 142 -14.18 10.56 -10.74
C THR A 142 -13.02 11.26 -10.03
N GLN A 143 -12.73 12.50 -10.41
CA GLN A 143 -11.63 13.27 -9.84
C GLN A 143 -11.74 13.39 -8.31
N SER A 144 -12.95 13.57 -7.76
CA SER A 144 -13.19 13.65 -6.31
C SER A 144 -12.98 12.32 -5.57
N GLN A 145 -13.15 11.17 -6.24
CA GLN A 145 -12.87 9.84 -5.68
C GLN A 145 -11.39 9.47 -5.77
N PHE A 146 -10.64 10.22 -6.56
CA PHE A 146 -9.21 9.99 -6.77
C PHE A 146 -8.37 10.73 -5.73
N ILE A 147 -8.79 11.92 -5.30
CA ILE A 147 -8.01 12.77 -4.40
C ILE A 147 -7.92 12.10 -3.03
N THR A 148 -6.73 11.59 -2.71
CA THR A 148 -6.40 11.03 -1.39
C THR A 148 -5.72 12.04 -0.48
N TYR A 149 -5.27 13.17 -1.04
CA TYR A 149 -4.72 14.31 -0.32
C TYR A 149 -5.10 15.62 -1.02
N SER A 150 -5.59 16.59 -0.25
CA SER A 150 -5.86 17.95 -0.70
C SER A 150 -5.21 18.94 0.27
N GLY A 151 -4.21 19.70 -0.20
CA GLY A 151 -3.50 20.69 0.61
C GLY A 151 -3.03 21.87 -0.24
N GLY A 152 -3.54 23.07 0.07
CA GLY A 152 -3.32 24.25 -0.78
C GLY A 152 -3.92 24.05 -2.18
N GLU A 153 -3.15 24.36 -3.23
CA GLU A 153 -3.54 24.13 -4.64
C GLU A 153 -3.17 22.72 -5.15
N ARG A 154 -2.73 21.80 -4.27
CA ARG A 154 -2.28 20.47 -4.67
C ARG A 154 -3.29 19.41 -4.24
N GLU A 155 -3.78 18.70 -5.24
CA GLU A 155 -4.61 17.52 -5.09
C GLU A 155 -3.85 16.30 -5.65
N THR A 156 -3.70 15.24 -4.86
CA THR A 156 -3.01 14.03 -5.29
C THR A 156 -3.81 12.79 -4.93
N GLY A 157 -3.86 11.83 -5.86
CA GLY A 157 -4.42 10.49 -5.66
C GLY A 157 -3.33 9.46 -5.89
N MET A 158 -2.87 8.81 -4.83
CA MET A 158 -1.58 8.09 -4.90
C MET A 158 -1.50 6.81 -4.07
N ASN A 159 -2.60 6.45 -3.40
CA ASN A 159 -2.71 5.20 -2.67
C ASN A 159 -3.09 4.07 -3.62
N HIS A 160 -2.35 2.95 -3.53
CA HIS A 160 -2.67 1.74 -4.28
C HIS A 160 -2.96 0.59 -3.32
N VAL A 161 -3.88 -0.27 -3.76
CA VAL A 161 -4.09 -1.60 -3.21
C VAL A 161 -3.63 -2.57 -4.29
N LEU A 162 -2.72 -3.47 -3.92
CA LEU A 162 -2.26 -4.55 -4.78
C LEU A 162 -2.85 -5.85 -4.23
N VAL A 163 -3.41 -6.66 -5.11
CA VAL A 163 -4.07 -7.92 -4.73
C VAL A 163 -3.50 -9.06 -5.54
N ARG A 164 -3.23 -10.19 -4.89
CA ARG A 164 -2.84 -11.42 -5.61
C ARG A 164 -4.02 -11.93 -6.43
N ARG A 165 -3.72 -12.40 -7.63
CA ARG A 165 -4.69 -12.93 -8.59
C ARG A 165 -4.91 -14.43 -8.46
#